data_AF-A0A7S2V5U7-F1
#
_entry.id   AF-A0A7S2V5U7-F1
#
_cell.length_a   1.000
_cell.length_b   1.000
_cell.length_c   1.000
_cell.angle_alpha   90.00
_cell.angle_beta   90.00
_cell.angle_gamma   90.00
#
_symmetry.space_group_name_H-M   'P 1'
#
loop_
_entity.id
_entity.type
_entity.pdbx_description
1 polymer ?
#
loop_
_entity_poly.entity_id
_entity_poly.type
_entity_poly.pdbx_seq_one_letter_code
_entity_poly.pdbx_strand_id
1 'polypeptide(L)'
;RLDRRVDENNGCNENGPFKGFSIVIGCELMYYSIDIEALLDTVNILLSEDPDGSLFIHAHVFRVSGLAGQLNAELLKRGLHTLRVSLPSFVSEDSLQQNPLWGNVTCLLSCSNTLMNKLLDESNHTLPVAREWDIFTGDEEELGCLAKGVLEADHQEEEDTSASMLAAMFESSS
;
A
#
# COMPACT_ATOMS: atom_id res chain seq x y z
N ARG A 1 1.47 3.10 46.81
CA ARG A 1 1.56 4.58 46.67
C ARG A 1 2.87 4.86 45.95
N LEU A 2 2.82 4.99 44.64
CA LEU A 2 3.95 5.40 43.80
C LEU A 2 3.47 6.63 43.03
N ASP A 3 4.13 7.75 43.32
CA ASP A 3 3.84 9.07 42.77
C ASP A 3 4.06 9.09 41.27
N ARG A 4 3.01 9.43 40.52
CA ARG A 4 3.11 9.85 39.12
C ARG A 4 3.68 11.27 39.13
N ARG A 5 4.94 11.42 38.70
CA ARG A 5 5.39 12.69 38.12
C ARG A 5 4.76 12.77 36.73
N VAL A 6 3.83 13.70 36.59
CA VAL A 6 3.24 14.11 35.32
C VAL A 6 4.34 14.90 34.60
N ASP A 7 4.89 14.34 33.54
CA ASP A 7 5.60 15.13 32.54
C ASP A 7 4.54 15.95 31.80
N GLU A 8 4.45 17.22 32.20
CA GLU A 8 3.68 18.27 31.55
C GLU A 8 4.28 18.54 30.17
N ASN A 9 3.89 17.77 29.14
CA ASN A 9 4.00 18.23 27.75
C ASN A 9 3.21 17.47 26.67
N ASN A 10 2.39 16.47 27.02
CA ASN A 10 1.45 15.89 26.06
C ASN A 10 0.04 16.35 26.40
N GLY A 11 -0.39 17.43 25.74
CA GLY A 11 -1.78 17.85 25.67
C GLY A 11 -2.62 16.81 24.93
N CYS A 12 -2.89 15.68 25.56
CA CYS A 12 -4.00 14.80 25.20
C CYS A 12 -5.27 15.56 25.58
N ASN A 13 -5.88 16.25 24.62
CA ASN A 13 -7.11 16.98 24.85
C ASN A 13 -8.25 15.95 24.99
N GLU A 14 -8.73 15.76 26.21
CA GLU A 14 -9.60 14.63 26.61
C GLU A 14 -11.07 14.78 26.17
N ASN A 15 -11.44 15.75 25.31
CA ASN A 15 -12.83 15.95 24.85
C ASN A 15 -12.93 16.70 23.49
N GLY A 16 -12.43 16.11 22.40
CA GLY A 16 -12.67 16.59 21.03
C GLY A 16 -13.19 15.46 20.13
N PRO A 17 -14.00 15.74 19.08
CA PRO A 17 -14.31 14.73 18.07
C PRO A 17 -12.97 14.23 17.52
N PHE A 18 -12.87 12.92 17.25
CA PHE A 18 -11.68 12.29 16.70
C PHE A 18 -11.25 13.08 15.46
N LYS A 19 -10.24 13.95 15.60
CA LYS A 19 -9.68 14.65 14.45
C LYS A 19 -8.88 13.57 13.72
N GLY A 20 -9.35 13.13 12.56
CA GLY A 20 -8.76 12.03 11.81
C GLY A 20 -7.26 12.21 11.57
N PHE A 21 -6.63 11.18 11.04
CA PHE A 21 -5.19 11.12 10.83
C PHE A 21 -4.78 11.90 9.57
N SER A 22 -3.76 12.74 9.70
CA SER A 22 -3.10 13.36 8.55
C SER A 22 -2.38 12.33 7.66
N ILE A 23 -2.00 11.18 8.23
CA ILE A 23 -1.38 10.10 7.48
C ILE A 23 -2.04 8.78 7.88
N VAL A 24 -2.57 8.07 6.90
CA VAL A 24 -3.02 6.68 7.03
C VAL A 24 -2.06 5.80 6.24
N ILE A 25 -1.62 4.68 6.83
CA ILE A 25 -0.70 3.75 6.18
C ILE A 25 -1.38 2.39 6.02
N GLY A 26 -1.35 1.82 4.81
CA GLY A 26 -1.94 0.51 4.52
C GLY A 26 -1.00 -0.39 3.72
N CYS A 27 -0.65 -1.56 4.24
CA CYS A 27 0.25 -2.51 3.56
C CYS A 27 -0.45 -3.83 3.30
N GLU A 28 -0.20 -4.43 2.12
CA GLU A 28 -0.71 -5.74 1.70
C GLU A 28 -2.25 -5.89 1.83
N LEU A 29 -2.98 -4.85 1.46
CA LEU A 29 -4.44 -4.83 1.51
C LEU A 29 -5.10 -5.48 0.28
N MET A 30 -4.33 -5.79 -0.76
CA MET A 30 -4.83 -6.25 -2.07
C MET A 30 -4.73 -7.77 -2.22
N TYR A 31 -5.55 -8.49 -1.47
CA TYR A 31 -5.70 -9.95 -1.58
C TYR A 31 -6.76 -10.35 -2.62
N TYR A 32 -6.81 -11.65 -2.96
CA TYR A 32 -7.63 -12.22 -4.04
C TYR A 32 -9.10 -11.80 -4.08
N SER A 33 -9.72 -11.48 -2.93
CA SER A 33 -11.13 -11.10 -2.82
C SER A 33 -11.36 -9.84 -1.99
N ILE A 34 -10.52 -8.82 -2.16
CA ILE A 34 -10.68 -7.55 -1.43
C ILE A 34 -11.89 -6.75 -1.92
N ASP A 35 -12.66 -6.22 -0.97
CA ASP A 35 -13.66 -5.18 -1.22
C ASP A 35 -12.96 -3.81 -1.17
N ILE A 36 -12.61 -3.29 -2.36
CA ILE A 36 -11.90 -2.02 -2.49
C ILE A 36 -12.75 -0.85 -1.98
N GLU A 37 -14.07 -0.90 -2.16
CA GLU A 37 -14.97 0.17 -1.75
C GLU A 37 -14.99 0.28 -0.22
N ALA A 38 -15.24 -0.83 0.46
CA ALA A 38 -15.24 -0.88 1.92
C ALA A 38 -13.87 -0.52 2.53
N LEU A 39 -12.79 -0.92 1.87
CA LEU A 39 -11.43 -0.55 2.26
C LEU A 39 -11.26 0.98 2.21
N LEU A 40 -11.59 1.60 1.08
CA LEU A 40 -11.39 3.04 0.90
C LEU A 40 -12.37 3.87 1.73
N ASP A 41 -13.55 3.36 2.03
CA ASP A 41 -14.47 3.99 2.99
C ASP A 41 -13.85 4.01 4.39
N THR A 42 -13.20 2.91 4.80
CA THR A 42 -12.46 2.86 6.06
C THR A 42 -11.32 3.87 6.07
N VAL A 43 -10.55 3.97 4.98
CA VAL A 43 -9.48 4.97 4.85
C VAL A 43 -10.03 6.39 4.95
N ASN A 44 -11.13 6.70 4.26
CA ASN A 44 -11.75 8.02 4.30
C ASN A 44 -12.26 8.40 5.70
N ILE A 45 -12.79 7.44 6.48
CA ILE A 45 -13.20 7.66 7.87
C ILE A 45 -11.98 7.97 8.75
N LEU A 46 -10.84 7.34 8.47
CA LEU A 46 -9.61 7.51 9.24
C LEU A 46 -8.88 8.80 8.88
N LEU A 47 -8.91 9.24 7.63
CA LEU A 47 -8.24 10.48 7.20
C LEU A 47 -8.84 11.69 7.91
N SER A 48 -8.02 12.72 8.11
CA SER A 48 -8.50 13.96 8.71
C SER A 48 -9.48 14.68 7.77
N GLU A 49 -10.37 15.49 8.35
CA GLU A 49 -11.34 16.28 7.59
C GLU A 49 -10.69 17.36 6.69
N ASP A 50 -9.38 17.61 6.85
CA ASP A 50 -8.60 18.46 5.95
C ASP A 50 -8.05 17.61 4.78
N PRO A 51 -8.70 17.62 3.60
CA PRO A 51 -8.25 16.82 2.46
C PRO A 51 -6.88 17.27 1.93
N ASP A 52 -6.49 18.52 2.17
CA ASP A 52 -5.22 19.08 1.68
C ASP A 52 -4.07 18.88 2.68
N GLY A 53 -4.38 18.34 3.86
CA GLY A 53 -3.43 17.95 4.91
C GLY A 53 -3.39 16.45 5.17
N SER A 54 -4.10 15.65 4.37
CA SER A 54 -4.26 14.20 4.59
C SER A 54 -3.68 13.36 3.45
N LEU A 55 -2.99 12.28 3.80
CA LEU A 55 -2.29 11.40 2.88
C LEU A 55 -2.55 9.93 3.21
N PHE A 56 -2.85 9.14 2.19
CA PHE A 56 -2.87 7.69 2.29
C PHE A 56 -1.61 7.11 1.63
N ILE A 57 -0.73 6.52 2.44
CA ILE A 57 0.47 5.83 1.98
C ILE A 57 0.19 4.34 1.97
N HIS A 58 0.38 3.68 0.83
CA HIS A 58 0.04 2.27 0.76
C HIS A 58 0.96 1.47 -0.14
N ALA A 59 1.15 0.19 0.19
CA ALA A 59 2.05 -0.70 -0.53
C ALA A 59 1.38 -2.06 -0.76
N HIS A 60 1.34 -2.51 -2.02
CA HIS A 60 0.55 -3.68 -2.41
C HIS A 60 1.24 -4.53 -3.46
N VAL A 61 1.06 -5.84 -3.36
CA VAL A 61 1.19 -6.77 -4.50
C VAL A 61 -0.19 -6.99 -5.12
N PHE A 62 -0.35 -6.63 -6.39
CA PHE A 62 -1.60 -6.89 -7.14
C PHE A 62 -1.58 -8.31 -7.70
N ARG A 63 -2.30 -9.22 -7.03
CA ARG A 63 -2.33 -10.66 -7.36
C ARG A 63 -3.39 -11.05 -8.40
N VAL A 64 -4.31 -10.14 -8.70
CA VAL A 64 -5.43 -10.37 -9.62
C VAL A 64 -5.41 -9.30 -10.70
N SER A 65 -5.59 -9.73 -11.94
CA SER A 65 -5.66 -8.81 -13.08
C SER A 65 -6.86 -7.86 -12.94
N GLY A 66 -6.66 -6.60 -13.29
CA GLY A 66 -7.60 -5.50 -13.19
C GLY A 66 -7.72 -4.90 -11.79
N LEU A 67 -7.12 -5.49 -10.75
CA LEU A 67 -7.27 -5.01 -9.38
C LEU A 67 -6.62 -3.64 -9.17
N ALA A 68 -5.48 -3.40 -9.83
CA ALA A 68 -4.80 -2.10 -9.84
C ALA A 68 -5.66 -1.00 -10.49
N GLY A 69 -6.25 -1.29 -11.64
CA GLY A 69 -7.15 -0.37 -12.34
C GLY A 69 -8.44 -0.10 -11.54
N GLN A 70 -9.01 -1.11 -10.90
CA GLN A 70 -10.17 -0.96 -10.01
C GLN A 70 -9.84 -0.06 -8.81
N LEU A 71 -8.69 -0.27 -8.16
CA LEU A 71 -8.23 0.57 -7.07
C LEU A 71 -8.09 2.03 -7.51
N ASN A 72 -7.43 2.26 -8.66
CA ASN A 72 -7.25 3.61 -9.18
C ASN A 72 -8.61 4.29 -9.48
N ALA A 73 -9.54 3.56 -10.11
CA ALA A 73 -10.87 4.08 -10.40
C ALA A 73 -11.63 4.47 -9.13
N GLU A 74 -11.56 3.67 -8.07
CA GLU A 74 -12.23 3.96 -6.79
C GLU A 74 -11.57 5.11 -6.01
N LEU A 75 -10.25 5.27 -6.11
CA LEU A 75 -9.53 6.41 -5.56
C LEU A 75 -9.93 7.72 -6.27
N LEU A 76 -9.99 7.71 -7.61
CA LEU A 76 -10.41 8.87 -8.40
C LEU A 76 -11.87 9.28 -8.11
N LYS A 77 -12.78 8.30 -7.94
CA LYS A 77 -14.16 8.58 -7.51
C LYS A 77 -14.24 9.34 -6.19
N ARG A 78 -13.26 9.14 -5.31
CA ARG A 78 -13.13 9.80 -3.99
C ARG A 78 -12.31 11.10 -4.05
N GLY A 79 -11.92 11.55 -5.25
CA GLY A 79 -11.11 12.75 -5.45
C GLY A 79 -9.64 12.60 -5.03
N LEU A 80 -9.18 11.36 -4.87
CA LEU A 80 -7.78 11.04 -4.57
C LEU A 80 -7.04 10.78 -5.88
N HIS A 81 -5.87 11.39 -5.99
CA HIS A 81 -4.89 11.14 -7.03
C HIS A 81 -3.75 10.33 -6.43
N THR A 82 -3.14 9.47 -7.24
CA THR A 82 -2.14 8.52 -6.76
C THR A 82 -0.83 8.66 -7.54
N LEU A 83 0.27 8.77 -6.81
CA LEU A 83 1.61 8.64 -7.36
C LEU A 83 2.22 7.30 -6.98
N ARG A 84 2.90 6.69 -7.93
CA ARG A 84 3.73 5.50 -7.73
C ARG A 84 5.14 5.94 -7.33
N VAL A 85 5.65 5.33 -6.26
CA VAL A 85 7.03 5.51 -5.82
C VAL A 85 7.84 4.30 -6.27
N SER A 86 8.88 4.56 -7.06
CA SER A 86 9.81 3.52 -7.53
C SER A 86 10.54 2.85 -6.35
N LEU A 87 10.36 1.53 -6.19
CA LEU A 87 10.99 0.68 -5.15
C LEU A 87 12.51 0.85 -5.01
N PRO A 88 13.30 0.89 -6.11
CA PRO A 88 14.75 1.16 -6.04
C PRO A 88 15.12 2.45 -5.31
N SER A 89 14.17 3.37 -5.10
CA SER A 89 14.42 4.60 -4.34
C SER A 89 14.66 4.36 -2.85
N PHE A 90 14.31 3.18 -2.32
CA PHE A 90 14.45 2.84 -0.90
C PHE A 90 14.79 1.37 -0.61
N VAL A 91 14.71 0.48 -1.61
CA VAL A 91 15.21 -0.90 -1.52
C VAL A 91 16.50 -1.01 -2.36
N SER A 92 17.58 -1.48 -1.74
CA SER A 92 18.85 -1.65 -2.45
C SER A 92 18.77 -2.76 -3.50
N GLU A 93 19.58 -2.65 -4.56
CA GLU A 93 19.65 -3.69 -5.60
C GLU A 93 20.05 -5.06 -5.03
N ASP A 94 20.97 -5.10 -4.06
CA ASP A 94 21.35 -6.33 -3.35
C ASP A 94 20.14 -6.97 -2.63
N SER A 95 19.29 -6.14 -2.00
CA SER A 95 18.07 -6.62 -1.35
C SER A 95 17.06 -7.15 -2.36
N LEU A 96 16.92 -6.53 -3.53
CA LEU A 96 16.07 -7.00 -4.62
C LEU A 96 16.60 -8.30 -5.24
N GLN A 97 17.91 -8.47 -5.36
CA GLN A 97 18.51 -9.73 -5.82
C GLN A 97 18.26 -10.88 -4.83
N GLN A 98 18.33 -10.60 -3.53
CA GLN A 98 18.04 -11.58 -2.48
C GLN A 98 16.54 -11.87 -2.35
N ASN A 99 15.69 -10.89 -2.65
CA ASN A 99 14.24 -10.96 -2.51
C ASN A 99 13.56 -10.46 -3.80
N PRO A 100 13.64 -11.23 -4.91
CA PRO A 100 13.15 -10.78 -6.21
C PRO A 100 11.64 -10.47 -6.20
N LEU A 101 10.88 -11.12 -5.32
CA LEU A 101 9.45 -10.88 -5.12
C LEU A 101 9.14 -9.46 -4.62
N TRP A 102 10.10 -8.78 -3.98
CA TRP A 102 9.91 -7.39 -3.55
C TRP A 102 9.77 -6.45 -4.72
N GLY A 103 10.28 -6.79 -5.91
CA GLY A 103 10.06 -6.03 -7.13
C GLY A 103 8.58 -5.85 -7.47
N ASN A 104 7.71 -6.76 -7.02
CA ASN A 104 6.27 -6.73 -7.30
C ASN A 104 5.50 -5.76 -6.40
N VAL A 105 6.13 -5.23 -5.34
CA VAL A 105 5.47 -4.36 -4.39
C VAL A 105 5.29 -2.97 -5.01
N THR A 106 4.06 -2.57 -5.24
CA THR A 106 3.76 -1.22 -5.72
C THR A 106 3.55 -0.30 -4.53
N CYS A 107 4.43 0.67 -4.33
CA CYS A 107 4.27 1.70 -3.32
C CYS A 107 3.58 2.93 -3.91
N LEU A 108 2.54 3.39 -3.22
CA LEU A 108 1.57 4.36 -3.69
C LEU A 108 1.34 5.45 -2.65
N LEU A 109 1.17 6.67 -3.13
CA LEU A 109 0.85 7.87 -2.36
C LEU A 109 -0.44 8.45 -2.91
N SER A 110 -1.52 8.38 -2.14
CA SER A 110 -2.85 8.82 -2.54
C SER A 110 -3.31 10.02 -1.71
N CYS A 111 -3.60 11.15 -2.35
CA CYS A 111 -4.05 12.39 -1.69
C CYS A 111 -4.88 13.28 -2.63
N SER A 112 -5.38 14.42 -2.12
CA SER A 112 -6.07 15.41 -2.96
C SER A 112 -5.17 15.96 -4.06
N ASN A 113 -5.76 16.43 -5.16
CA ASN A 113 -5.00 17.07 -6.25
C ASN A 113 -4.19 18.29 -5.74
N THR A 114 -4.74 19.06 -4.80
CA THR A 114 -4.06 20.23 -4.25
C THR A 114 -2.80 19.83 -3.48
N LEU A 115 -2.90 18.83 -2.59
CA LEU A 115 -1.75 18.32 -1.85
C LEU A 115 -0.74 17.67 -2.80
N MET A 116 -1.22 16.94 -3.80
CA MET A 116 -0.37 16.30 -4.80
C MET A 116 0.52 17.31 -5.53
N ASN A 117 -0.06 18.40 -6.03
CA ASN A 117 0.69 19.45 -6.71
C ASN A 117 1.71 20.12 -5.78
N LYS A 118 1.36 20.36 -4.51
CA LYS A 118 2.31 20.88 -3.51
C LYS A 118 3.51 19.93 -3.32
N LEU A 119 3.26 18.63 -3.17
CA LEU A 119 4.33 17.63 -3.00
C LEU A 119 5.25 17.57 -4.22
N LEU A 120 4.69 17.62 -5.42
CA LEU A 120 5.45 17.64 -6.67
C LEU A 120 6.29 18.93 -6.79
N ASP A 121 5.71 20.09 -6.49
CA ASP A 121 6.41 21.38 -6.52
C ASP A 121 7.57 21.42 -5.51
N GLU A 122 7.35 20.97 -4.27
CA GLU A 122 8.40 20.93 -3.23
C GLU A 122 9.53 19.95 -3.58
N SER A 123 9.20 18.81 -4.19
CA SER A 123 10.18 17.81 -4.61
C SER A 123 11.15 18.33 -5.68
N ASN A 124 10.65 19.17 -6.60
CA ASN A 124 11.46 19.82 -7.65
C ASN A 124 12.48 20.81 -7.08
N HIS A 125 12.29 21.28 -5.85
CA HIS A 125 13.14 22.30 -5.22
C HIS A 125 14.13 21.74 -4.18
N THR A 126 13.95 20.52 -3.68
CA THR A 126 14.68 20.03 -2.49
C THR A 126 15.47 18.74 -2.66
N LEU A 127 15.23 17.92 -3.69
CA LEU A 127 15.90 16.62 -3.83
C LEU A 127 16.77 16.55 -5.09
N PRO A 128 18.11 16.35 -4.96
CA PRO A 128 19.03 16.25 -6.11
C PRO A 128 18.94 14.90 -6.85
N VAL A 129 18.02 14.03 -6.45
CA VAL A 129 17.76 12.75 -7.11
C VAL A 129 16.39 12.90 -7.75
N ALA A 130 16.38 13.01 -9.08
CA ALA A 130 15.18 12.79 -9.87
C ALA A 130 14.65 11.41 -9.52
N ARG A 131 13.77 11.34 -8.52
CA ARG A 131 12.97 10.17 -8.26
C ARG A 131 11.91 10.18 -9.35
N GLU A 132 11.79 9.10 -10.11
CA GLU A 132 10.64 8.89 -10.98
C GLU A 132 9.42 8.70 -10.07
N TRP A 133 8.66 9.78 -9.91
CA TRP A 133 7.29 9.70 -9.41
C TRP A 133 6.42 9.63 -10.65
N ASP A 134 5.80 8.48 -10.86
CA ASP A 134 4.90 8.29 -11.99
C ASP A 134 3.46 8.42 -11.51
N ILE A 135 2.60 9.01 -12.35
CA ILE A 135 1.16 8.98 -12.10
C ILE A 135 0.72 7.52 -12.17
N PHE A 136 0.07 7.04 -11.11
CA PHE A 136 -0.46 5.69 -11.09
C PHE A 136 -1.73 5.63 -11.94
N THR A 137 -1.65 4.95 -13.07
CA THR A 137 -2.76 4.73 -14.02
C THR A 137 -3.55 3.45 -13.68
N GLY A 138 -2.89 2.49 -13.04
CA GLY A 138 -3.40 1.14 -12.84
C GLY A 138 -3.26 0.24 -14.07
N ASP A 139 -2.53 0.68 -15.11
CA ASP A 139 -2.29 -0.12 -16.31
C ASP A 139 -1.37 -1.31 -16.04
N GLU A 140 -1.83 -2.49 -16.43
CA GLU A 140 -1.14 -3.74 -16.12
C GLU A 140 0.16 -3.92 -16.89
N GLU A 141 0.29 -3.31 -18.07
CA GLU A 141 1.54 -3.34 -18.83
C GLU A 141 2.65 -2.56 -18.10
N GLU A 142 2.29 -1.49 -17.39
CA GLU A 142 3.22 -0.71 -16.54
C GLU A 142 3.58 -1.43 -15.23
N LEU A 143 2.75 -2.40 -14.81
CA LEU A 143 3.00 -3.32 -13.69
C LEU A 143 3.65 -4.64 -14.18
N GLY A 144 3.71 -4.84 -15.50
CA GLY A 144 3.66 -6.14 -16.18
C GLY A 144 4.99 -6.78 -16.55
N CYS A 145 6.14 -6.25 -16.09
CA CYS A 145 7.40 -6.99 -16.16
C CYS A 145 7.64 -7.87 -14.92
N LEU A 146 6.77 -7.78 -13.91
CA LEU A 146 7.00 -8.31 -12.55
C LEU A 146 5.92 -9.34 -12.13
N ALA A 147 4.65 -9.13 -12.50
CA ALA A 147 3.52 -9.99 -12.13
C ALA A 147 3.52 -11.40 -12.75
N LYS A 148 4.18 -11.62 -13.91
CA LYS A 148 4.20 -12.95 -14.58
C LYS A 148 4.85 -14.06 -13.75
N GLY A 149 5.85 -13.74 -12.92
CA GLY A 149 6.53 -14.74 -12.10
C GLY A 149 5.77 -15.15 -10.83
N VAL A 150 4.83 -14.33 -10.35
CA VAL A 150 4.08 -14.59 -9.11
C VAL A 150 2.89 -15.50 -9.33
N LEU A 151 2.17 -15.33 -10.44
CA LEU A 151 1.05 -16.23 -10.79
C LEU A 151 1.53 -17.67 -10.98
N GLU A 152 2.76 -17.85 -11.48
CA GLU A 152 3.38 -19.18 -11.61
C GLU A 152 3.84 -19.73 -10.25
N ALA A 153 4.39 -18.88 -9.36
CA ALA A 153 4.89 -19.31 -8.05
C ALA A 153 3.76 -19.61 -7.03
N ASP A 154 2.72 -18.78 -6.95
CA ASP A 154 1.60 -18.97 -6.02
C ASP A 154 0.76 -20.20 -6.40
N HIS A 155 0.61 -20.49 -7.70
CA HIS A 155 -0.02 -21.74 -8.16
C HIS A 155 0.81 -22.98 -7.83
N GLN A 156 2.14 -22.89 -7.88
CA GLN A 156 3.02 -24.01 -7.54
C GLN A 156 2.95 -24.34 -6.03
N GLU A 157 2.91 -23.32 -5.17
CA GLU A 157 2.89 -23.49 -3.71
C GLU A 157 1.54 -24.04 -3.21
N GLU A 158 0.43 -23.69 -3.86
CA GLU A 158 -0.92 -24.20 -3.56
C GLU A 158 -1.10 -25.67 -4.02
N GLU A 159 -0.49 -26.07 -5.14
CA GLU A 159 -0.47 -27.47 -5.59
C GLU A 159 0.40 -28.35 -4.68
N ASP A 160 1.58 -27.89 -4.29
CA ASP A 160 2.51 -28.65 -3.45
C ASP A 160 1.97 -28.87 -2.01
N THR A 161 1.31 -27.85 -1.44
CA THR A 161 0.66 -27.98 -0.12
C THR A 161 -0.53 -28.92 -0.15
N SER A 162 -1.33 -28.88 -1.22
CA SER A 162 -2.47 -29.78 -1.43
C SER A 162 -2.03 -31.23 -1.63
N ALA A 163 -0.97 -31.46 -2.42
CA ALA A 163 -0.38 -32.78 -2.63
C ALA A 163 0.23 -33.36 -1.36
N SER A 164 0.92 -32.54 -0.56
CA SER A 164 1.50 -32.95 0.72
C SER A 164 0.43 -33.32 1.75
N MET A 165 -0.70 -32.59 1.81
CA MET A 165 -1.80 -32.91 2.71
C MET A 165 -2.49 -34.22 2.33
N LEU A 166 -2.73 -34.44 1.03
CA LEU A 166 -3.29 -35.69 0.53
C LEU A 166 -2.39 -36.89 0.85
N ALA A 167 -1.07 -36.78 0.62
CA ALA A 167 -0.13 -37.83 0.95
C ALA A 167 -0.14 -38.19 2.46
N ALA A 168 -0.16 -37.19 3.34
CA ALA A 168 -0.22 -37.39 4.79
C ALA A 168 -1.53 -38.08 5.25
N MET A 169 -2.66 -37.81 4.58
CA MET A 169 -3.93 -38.47 4.88
C MET A 169 -3.92 -39.96 4.50
N PHE A 170 -3.27 -40.34 3.40
CA PHE A 170 -3.16 -41.75 2.98
C PHE A 170 -2.17 -42.57 3.85
N GLU A 171 -1.08 -41.97 4.34
CA GLU A 171 -0.13 -42.66 5.22
C GLU A 171 -0.67 -42.89 6.64
N SER A 172 -1.61 -42.07 7.11
CA SER A 172 -2.24 -42.22 8.43
C SER A 172 -3.32 -43.32 8.52
N SER A 173 -3.64 -43.98 7.41
CA SER A 173 -4.70 -45.00 7.30
C SER A 173 -4.18 -46.44 7.14
N SER A 174 -2.87 -46.68 7.34
CA SER A 174 -2.23 -48.00 7.23
C SER A 174 -1.76 -48.57 8.57
#